data_AF-A0A3D8RGP4-F1
#
_entry.id   AF-A0A3D8RGP4-F1
#
_cell.length_a   1.000
_cell.length_b   1.000
_cell.length_c   1.000
_cell.angle_alpha   90.00
_cell.angle_beta   90.00
_cell.angle_gamma   90.00
#
_symmetry.space_group_name_H-M   'P 1'
#
loop_
_entity.id
_entity.type
_entity.pdbx_description
1 polymer ?
#
loop_
_entity_poly.entity_id
_entity_poly.type
_entity_poly.pdbx_seq_one_letter_code
_entity_poly.pdbx_strand_id
1 'polypeptide(L)'
;MATSSGATGPDIASLKEALYKACLQSPSAHDGFRQQDFLDFEVIPDDDLNLVLQVAQQLVNEKLLWIFNDGEGIGWNVRSREDAAKYHGLTSEQEMVYQLVDSAGTDGIWSKTIKSKTNLHDAVFRSSIKFLETKGLIRDMKTVEHPNRKMYIKSSIRPSDRATGGSWYTDGEMDEEFISMLMDVLYNYISAKSFYRSSSSGVRKEPKKTKRVSAEEAKALRDKSLSKPPAEPESFSAARREYNRLLPMPPGYQNYPTLSQLTLFIENSPVTSVTLPANEIQQLLDILMFDNRIEQVIAGPEGVAYKAVRKSLKEMEMEMRGESGGGGSNGLTEAPCGRCPVFDLCEEGGPVGPSNCEYFEEWLSL
;
A
#
# COMPACT_ATOMS: atom_id res chain seq x y z
N MET A 1 68.21 27.67 40.22
CA MET A 1 67.49 26.51 39.68
C MET A 1 66.00 26.78 39.83
N ALA A 2 65.35 27.27 38.77
CA ALA A 2 63.90 27.35 38.71
C ALA A 2 63.51 26.49 37.50
N THR A 3 63.00 25.30 37.81
CA THR A 3 62.57 24.30 36.84
C THR A 3 61.29 24.77 36.16
N SER A 4 61.34 24.75 34.84
CA SER A 4 60.25 24.96 33.89
C SER A 4 59.00 24.15 34.23
N SER A 5 57.88 24.83 34.45
CA SER A 5 56.55 24.23 34.37
C SER A 5 56.24 23.97 32.90
N GLY A 6 56.30 22.70 32.49
CA GLY A 6 55.84 22.28 31.18
C GLY A 6 54.34 22.56 31.04
N ALA A 7 53.97 23.35 30.03
CA ALA A 7 52.60 23.45 29.58
C ALA A 7 52.16 22.05 29.12
N THR A 8 51.28 21.42 29.89
CA THR A 8 50.53 20.26 29.44
C THR A 8 49.66 20.71 28.27
N GLY A 9 49.99 20.27 27.06
CA GLY A 9 49.15 20.50 25.89
C GLY A 9 47.71 19.99 26.12
N PRO A 10 46.75 20.44 25.30
CA PRO A 10 45.35 20.03 25.44
C PRO A 10 45.23 18.51 25.47
N ASP A 11 44.48 17.96 26.44
CA ASP A 11 44.25 16.51 26.55
C ASP A 11 43.30 16.06 25.44
N ILE A 12 43.89 15.71 24.29
CA ILE A 12 43.21 15.31 23.05
C ILE A 12 42.22 14.15 23.30
N ALA A 13 42.52 13.24 24.24
CA ALA A 13 41.65 12.11 24.55
C ALA A 13 40.35 12.55 25.23
N SER A 14 40.42 13.53 26.14
CA SER A 14 39.25 14.11 26.80
C SER A 14 38.39 14.92 25.81
N LEU A 15 39.03 15.69 24.93
CA LEU A 15 38.37 16.49 23.89
C LEU A 15 37.65 15.60 22.88
N LYS A 16 38.24 14.47 22.51
CA LYS A 16 37.63 13.44 21.65
C LYS A 16 36.33 12.90 22.23
N GLU A 17 36.34 12.50 23.51
CA GLU A 17 35.17 11.95 24.20
C GLU A 17 34.06 13.00 24.34
N ALA A 18 34.43 14.24 24.64
CA ALA A 18 33.51 15.37 24.76
C ALA A 18 32.87 15.73 23.42
N LEU A 19 33.66 15.82 22.34
CA LEU A 19 33.17 16.11 21.00
C LEU A 19 32.21 15.00 20.53
N TYR A 20 32.59 13.73 20.73
CA TYR A 20 31.72 12.60 20.38
C TYR A 20 30.37 12.64 21.13
N LYS A 21 30.37 12.98 22.42
CA LYS A 21 29.14 13.12 23.21
C LYS A 21 28.29 14.29 22.73
N ALA A 22 28.90 15.43 22.41
CA ALA A 22 28.21 16.60 21.87
C ALA A 22 27.52 16.27 20.54
N CYS A 23 28.22 15.57 19.63
CA CYS A 23 27.63 15.20 18.34
C CYS A 23 26.48 14.19 18.49
N LEU A 24 26.49 13.31 19.50
CA LEU A 24 25.38 12.40 19.79
C LEU A 24 24.14 13.09 20.39
N GLN A 25 24.34 14.20 21.10
CA GLN A 25 23.26 14.97 21.73
C GLN A 25 22.61 15.97 20.78
N SER A 26 23.28 16.32 19.68
CA SER A 26 22.77 17.27 18.70
C SER A 26 21.65 16.68 17.82
N PRO A 27 20.55 17.42 17.55
CA PRO A 27 19.50 16.99 16.62
C PRO A 27 19.98 16.80 15.17
N SER A 28 21.08 17.44 14.78
CA SER A 28 21.66 17.39 13.43
C SER A 28 22.46 16.11 13.12
N ALA A 29 22.42 15.10 14.00
CA ALA A 29 23.07 13.81 13.75
C ALA A 29 22.62 13.12 12.45
N HIS A 30 21.41 13.41 11.96
CA HIS A 30 20.89 12.86 10.71
C HIS A 30 21.44 13.56 9.45
N ASP A 31 21.56 14.89 9.46
CA ASP A 31 22.02 15.68 8.32
C ASP A 31 23.54 15.77 8.24
N GLY A 32 24.23 15.37 9.32
CA GLY A 32 25.68 15.40 9.43
C GLY A 32 26.19 16.78 9.87
N PHE A 33 27.43 16.78 10.36
CA PHE A 33 28.08 17.94 10.94
C PHE A 33 29.08 18.54 9.95
N ARG A 34 29.09 19.85 9.85
CA ARG A 34 30.10 20.63 9.14
C ARG A 34 31.12 21.18 10.12
N GLN A 35 32.14 21.81 9.55
CA GLN A 35 33.19 22.46 10.32
C GLN A 35 32.64 23.54 11.27
N GLN A 36 31.58 24.25 10.89
CA GLN A 36 30.94 25.26 11.75
C GLN A 36 30.24 24.61 12.95
N ASP A 37 29.52 23.50 12.74
CA ASP A 37 28.84 22.81 13.84
C ASP A 37 29.82 22.30 14.92
N PHE A 38 31.04 21.90 14.52
CA PHE A 38 32.08 21.52 15.49
C PHE A 38 32.65 22.68 16.30
N LEU A 39 32.64 23.89 15.77
CA LEU A 39 33.01 25.09 16.49
C LEU A 39 31.89 25.52 17.45
N ASP A 40 30.64 25.42 17.00
CA ASP A 40 29.46 25.79 17.79
C ASP A 40 29.26 24.92 19.04
N PHE A 41 29.89 23.74 19.11
CA PHE A 41 29.85 22.91 20.31
C PHE A 41 30.68 23.47 21.48
N GLU A 42 31.54 24.48 21.27
CA GLU A 42 32.40 25.11 22.29
C GLU A 42 33.25 24.10 23.12
N VAL A 43 33.44 22.88 22.60
CA VAL A 43 34.19 21.81 23.30
C VAL A 43 35.70 22.07 23.24
N ILE A 44 36.15 22.75 22.19
CA ILE A 44 37.58 22.95 21.91
C ILE A 44 37.97 24.36 22.35
N PRO A 45 39.01 24.52 23.19
CA PRO A 45 39.47 25.83 23.62
C PRO A 45 39.93 26.69 22.43
N ASP A 46 39.61 27.98 22.47
CA ASP A 46 40.09 29.03 21.56
C ASP A 46 39.68 28.88 20.07
N ASP A 47 38.65 28.08 19.75
CA ASP A 47 38.19 27.84 18.36
C ASP A 47 39.32 27.41 17.40
N ASP A 48 40.33 26.69 17.91
CA ASP A 48 41.46 26.25 17.10
C ASP A 48 41.04 25.19 16.07
N LEU A 49 40.88 25.64 14.82
CA LEU A 49 40.55 24.82 13.66
C LEU A 49 41.47 23.61 13.47
N ASN A 50 42.77 23.75 13.77
CA ASN A 50 43.70 22.64 13.58
C ASN A 50 43.46 21.54 14.61
N LEU A 51 43.12 21.92 15.84
CA LEU A 51 42.81 20.99 16.92
C LEU A 51 41.47 20.28 16.65
N VAL A 52 40.47 20.99 16.15
CA VAL A 52 39.18 20.42 15.68
C VAL A 52 39.42 19.36 14.61
N LEU A 53 40.17 19.69 13.57
CA LEU A 53 40.46 18.76 12.47
C LEU A 53 41.30 17.57 12.94
N GLN A 54 42.24 17.78 13.86
CA GLN A 54 43.05 16.70 14.43
C GLN A 54 42.20 15.73 15.26
N VAL A 55 41.31 16.24 16.12
CA VAL A 55 40.38 15.42 16.92
C VAL A 55 39.38 14.71 16.01
N ALA A 56 38.81 15.41 15.03
CA ALA A 56 37.91 14.82 14.05
C ALA A 56 38.59 13.70 13.25
N GLN A 57 39.84 13.89 12.82
CA GLN A 57 40.62 12.86 12.13
C GLN A 57 40.86 11.64 13.03
N GLN A 58 41.12 11.83 14.33
CA GLN A 58 41.25 10.71 15.27
C GLN A 58 39.93 9.96 15.46
N LEU A 59 38.80 10.67 15.55
CA LEU A 59 37.48 10.05 15.59
C LEU A 59 37.15 9.28 14.29
N VAL A 60 37.60 9.78 13.15
CA VAL A 60 37.50 9.07 11.85
C VAL A 60 38.37 7.81 11.87
N ASN A 61 39.58 7.87 12.43
CA ASN A 61 40.46 6.70 12.55
C ASN A 61 39.85 5.62 13.46
N GLU A 62 39.17 6.01 14.53
CA GLU A 62 38.40 5.11 15.43
C GLU A 62 37.04 4.70 14.88
N LYS A 63 36.70 5.12 13.66
CA LYS A 63 35.44 4.80 12.95
C LYS A 63 34.18 5.35 13.63
N LEU A 64 34.34 6.29 14.55
CA LEU A 64 33.25 6.99 15.25
C LEU A 64 32.66 8.13 14.41
N LEU A 65 33.48 8.71 13.54
CA LEU A 65 33.04 9.65 12.50
C LEU A 65 33.34 9.06 11.12
N TRP A 66 32.54 9.43 10.13
CA TRP A 66 32.84 9.16 8.73
C TRP A 66 32.60 10.38 7.87
N ILE A 67 33.41 10.52 6.83
CA ILE A 67 33.42 11.68 5.95
C ILE A 67 32.44 11.44 4.80
N PHE A 68 31.56 12.40 4.56
CA PHE A 68 30.69 12.45 3.38
C PHE A 68 30.91 13.74 2.62
N ASN A 69 30.48 13.74 1.37
CA ASN A 69 30.48 14.93 0.51
C ASN A 69 29.09 15.07 -0.08
N ASP A 70 28.44 16.20 0.21
CA ASP A 70 27.08 16.56 -0.17
C ASP A 70 27.04 17.71 -1.19
N GLY A 71 28.07 17.86 -2.03
CA GLY A 71 28.12 18.88 -3.09
C GLY A 71 28.30 20.32 -2.58
N GLU A 72 27.86 20.61 -1.36
CA GLU A 72 28.08 21.86 -0.64
C GLU A 72 29.38 21.86 0.16
N GLY A 73 29.93 20.69 0.51
CA GLY A 73 31.24 20.60 1.15
C GLY A 73 31.58 19.20 1.64
N ILE A 74 32.59 19.15 2.52
CA ILE A 74 32.96 17.95 3.25
C ILE A 74 32.26 18.03 4.61
N GLY A 75 31.52 16.99 4.95
CA GLY A 75 30.84 16.83 6.23
C GLY A 75 31.26 15.56 6.96
N TRP A 76 30.96 15.49 8.25
CA TRP A 76 31.19 14.34 9.11
C TRP A 76 29.87 13.85 9.68
N ASN A 77 29.60 12.57 9.54
CA ASN A 77 28.43 11.95 10.14
C ASN A 77 28.88 11.00 11.26
N VAL A 78 28.10 10.94 12.33
CA VAL A 78 28.42 10.24 13.56
C VAL A 78 27.92 8.80 13.49
N ARG A 79 28.75 7.87 13.95
CA ARG A 79 28.38 6.47 14.14
C ARG A 79 28.30 6.15 15.62
N SER A 80 27.39 5.25 15.98
CA SER A 80 27.37 4.66 17.31
C SER A 80 28.63 3.81 17.52
N ARG A 81 29.04 3.62 18.78
CA ARG A 81 30.18 2.75 19.13
C ARG A 81 29.96 1.31 18.68
N GLU A 82 28.71 0.85 18.69
CA GLU A 82 28.31 -0.48 18.24
C GLU A 82 28.50 -0.64 16.73
N ASP A 83 28.16 0.38 15.96
CA ASP A 83 28.37 0.37 14.52
C ASP A 83 29.85 0.51 14.17
N ALA A 84 30.61 1.34 14.89
CA ALA A 84 32.06 1.45 14.72
C ALA A 84 32.78 0.10 14.94
N ALA A 85 32.34 -0.70 15.91
CA ALA A 85 32.88 -2.04 16.14
C ALA A 85 32.65 -3.00 14.95
N LYS A 86 31.58 -2.81 14.17
CA LYS A 86 31.30 -3.63 12.98
C LYS A 86 32.33 -3.43 11.88
N TYR A 87 32.94 -2.24 11.80
CA TYR A 87 34.04 -1.92 10.89
C TYR A 87 35.38 -2.55 11.31
N HIS A 88 35.50 -3.02 12.56
CA HIS A 88 36.73 -3.64 13.03
C HIS A 88 36.93 -5.01 12.34
N GLY A 89 38.08 -5.18 11.69
CA GLY A 89 38.46 -6.41 10.99
C GLY A 89 37.98 -6.51 9.54
N LEU A 90 37.47 -5.42 8.95
CA LEU A 90 37.22 -5.33 7.51
C LEU A 90 38.47 -4.84 6.78
N THR A 91 38.61 -5.24 5.51
CA THR A 91 39.60 -4.64 4.62
C THR A 91 39.16 -3.26 4.15
N SER A 92 40.09 -2.45 3.63
CA SER A 92 39.80 -1.10 3.12
C SER A 92 38.68 -1.11 2.06
N GLU A 93 38.67 -2.11 1.18
CA GLU A 93 37.68 -2.25 0.12
C GLU A 93 36.30 -2.64 0.68
N GLN A 94 36.27 -3.52 1.69
CA GLN A 94 35.03 -3.96 2.33
C GLN A 94 34.41 -2.82 3.16
N GLU A 95 35.23 -2.06 3.86
CA GLU A 95 34.81 -0.87 4.61
C GLU A 95 34.18 0.17 3.67
N MET A 96 34.82 0.44 2.53
CA MET A 96 34.32 1.41 1.56
C MET A 96 32.95 1.01 0.98
N VAL A 97 32.76 -0.27 0.69
CA VAL A 97 31.47 -0.82 0.25
C VAL A 97 30.42 -0.71 1.35
N TYR A 98 30.76 -1.08 2.58
CA TYR A 98 29.82 -1.04 3.71
C TYR A 98 29.39 0.39 4.04
N GLN A 99 30.32 1.35 4.03
CA GLN A 99 30.02 2.77 4.24
C GLN A 99 29.03 3.33 3.21
N LEU A 100 29.13 2.94 1.94
CA LEU A 100 28.17 3.38 0.92
C LEU A 100 26.77 2.81 1.16
N VAL A 101 26.67 1.58 1.68
CA VAL A 101 25.39 0.97 2.04
C VAL A 101 24.81 1.62 3.29
N ASP A 102 25.64 1.93 4.29
CA ASP A 102 25.26 2.63 5.51
C ASP A 102 24.74 4.05 5.19
N SER A 103 25.41 4.76 4.26
CA SER A 103 24.98 6.08 3.79
C SER A 103 23.64 6.08 3.03
N ALA A 104 23.22 4.94 2.49
CA ALA A 104 21.97 4.81 1.77
C ALA A 104 20.76 4.61 2.69
N GLY A 105 20.99 4.30 3.97
CA GLY A 105 19.95 4.21 4.99
C GLY A 105 18.83 3.23 4.62
N THR A 106 17.59 3.73 4.65
CA THR A 106 16.35 2.95 4.50
C THR A 106 15.97 2.64 3.05
N ASP A 107 16.46 3.43 2.09
CA ASP A 107 16.12 3.26 0.66
C ASP A 107 17.02 2.22 -0.03
N GLY A 108 18.13 1.85 0.61
CA GLY A 108 19.11 0.91 0.07
C GLY A 108 19.86 1.46 -1.15
N ILE A 109 20.83 0.70 -1.64
CA ILE A 109 21.69 1.12 -2.76
C ILE A 109 21.83 0.05 -3.83
N TRP A 110 21.85 0.50 -5.09
CA TRP A 110 22.03 -0.38 -6.24
C TRP A 110 23.47 -0.88 -6.36
N SER A 111 23.64 -2.19 -6.56
CA SER A 111 24.95 -2.84 -6.77
C SER A 111 25.84 -2.16 -7.83
N LYS A 112 25.26 -1.69 -8.94
CA LYS A 112 26.01 -0.99 -9.99
C LYS A 112 26.47 0.40 -9.54
N THR A 113 25.68 1.09 -8.72
CA THR A 113 26.06 2.39 -8.13
C THR A 113 27.22 2.22 -7.15
N ILE A 114 27.20 1.17 -6.32
CA ILE A 114 28.32 0.86 -5.41
C ILE A 114 29.59 0.60 -6.23
N LYS A 115 29.50 -0.22 -7.27
CA LYS A 115 30.65 -0.53 -8.14
C LYS A 115 31.20 0.74 -8.83
N SER A 116 30.32 1.62 -9.32
CA SER A 116 30.71 2.87 -9.96
C SER A 116 31.39 3.85 -8.99
N LYS A 117 30.94 3.91 -7.73
CA LYS A 117 31.51 4.80 -6.71
C LYS A 117 32.83 4.29 -6.13
N THR A 118 32.94 2.97 -5.93
CA THR A 118 34.15 2.36 -5.35
C THR A 118 35.24 2.10 -6.39
N ASN A 119 34.91 2.03 -7.68
CA ASN A 119 35.82 1.72 -8.78
C ASN A 119 36.66 0.44 -8.54
N LEU A 120 36.09 -0.52 -7.82
CA LEU A 120 36.75 -1.79 -7.50
C LEU A 120 36.67 -2.78 -8.67
N HIS A 121 37.69 -3.64 -8.77
CA HIS A 121 37.68 -4.75 -9.71
C HIS A 121 36.54 -5.75 -9.38
N ASP A 122 35.92 -6.34 -10.41
CA ASP A 122 34.69 -7.14 -10.26
C ASP A 122 34.84 -8.32 -9.27
N ALA A 123 36.00 -8.97 -9.28
CA ALA A 123 36.29 -10.09 -8.36
C ALA A 123 36.33 -9.64 -6.90
N VAL A 124 36.97 -8.50 -6.61
CA VAL A 124 37.08 -7.94 -5.26
C VAL A 124 35.71 -7.47 -4.78
N PHE A 125 34.97 -6.77 -5.64
CA PHE A 125 33.61 -6.32 -5.33
C PHE A 125 32.68 -7.49 -4.96
N ARG A 126 32.65 -8.55 -5.76
CA ARG A 126 31.83 -9.74 -5.47
C ARG A 126 32.27 -10.45 -4.18
N SER A 127 33.57 -10.50 -3.92
CA SER A 127 34.08 -11.10 -2.69
C SER A 127 33.72 -10.28 -1.44
N SER A 128 33.79 -8.95 -1.53
CA SER A 128 33.42 -8.05 -0.44
C SER A 128 31.93 -8.14 -0.11
N ILE A 129 31.05 -8.13 -1.12
CA ILE A 129 29.60 -8.28 -0.90
C ILE A 129 29.28 -9.62 -0.23
N LYS A 130 29.82 -10.74 -0.73
CA LYS A 130 29.62 -12.06 -0.11
C LYS A 130 30.10 -12.11 1.34
N PHE A 131 31.25 -11.48 1.64
CA PHE A 131 31.77 -11.43 3.00
C PHE A 131 30.83 -10.64 3.92
N LEU A 132 30.35 -9.48 3.46
CA LEU A 132 29.43 -8.63 4.21
C LEU A 132 28.05 -9.29 4.42
N GLU A 133 27.56 -10.04 3.44
CA GLU A 133 26.35 -10.89 3.56
C GLU A 133 26.57 -12.04 4.56
N THR A 134 27.70 -12.75 4.47
CA THR A 134 28.02 -13.87 5.38
C THR A 134 28.17 -13.42 6.82
N LYS A 135 28.74 -12.22 7.06
CA LYS A 135 28.85 -11.61 8.39
C LYS A 135 27.50 -11.03 8.87
N GLY A 136 26.48 -11.04 8.03
CA GLY A 136 25.15 -10.51 8.36
C GLY A 136 25.12 -9.00 8.55
N LEU A 137 26.01 -8.25 7.86
CA LEU A 137 26.03 -6.78 7.91
C LEU A 137 25.13 -6.15 6.84
N ILE A 138 24.95 -6.85 5.72
CA ILE A 138 24.14 -6.42 4.57
C ILE A 138 23.15 -7.54 4.22
N ARG A 139 21.96 -7.15 3.77
CA ARG A 139 20.96 -8.02 3.15
C ARG A 139 20.67 -7.56 1.72
N ASP A 140 20.31 -8.48 0.85
CA ASP A 140 19.69 -8.16 -0.42
C ASP A 140 18.24 -7.67 -0.19
N MET A 141 17.80 -6.75 -1.05
CA MET A 141 16.42 -6.31 -1.11
C MET A 141 15.97 -6.17 -2.57
N LYS A 142 14.69 -6.44 -2.81
CA LYS A 142 14.02 -6.07 -4.05
C LYS A 142 13.29 -4.75 -3.81
N THR A 143 13.25 -3.89 -4.82
CA THR A 143 12.51 -2.62 -4.77
C THR A 143 11.32 -2.73 -5.71
N VAL A 144 10.16 -2.23 -5.27
CA VAL A 144 8.92 -2.24 -6.08
C VAL A 144 9.06 -1.42 -7.36
N GLU A 145 9.70 -0.25 -7.30
CA GLU A 145 9.94 0.59 -8.48
C GLU A 145 10.82 -0.10 -9.52
N HIS A 146 11.75 -0.95 -9.09
CA HIS A 146 12.80 -1.53 -9.92
C HIS A 146 13.12 -2.99 -9.54
N PRO A 147 12.20 -3.93 -9.83
CA PRO A 147 12.31 -5.33 -9.36
C PRO A 147 13.54 -6.07 -9.90
N ASN A 148 14.02 -5.69 -11.08
CA ASN A 148 15.19 -6.31 -11.73
C ASN A 148 16.54 -5.79 -11.19
N ARG A 149 16.56 -4.79 -10.31
CA ARG A 149 17.80 -4.22 -9.77
C ARG A 149 18.18 -4.92 -8.46
N LYS A 150 19.42 -5.42 -8.39
CA LYS A 150 19.99 -5.95 -7.15
C LYS A 150 20.36 -4.81 -6.21
N MET A 151 19.55 -4.60 -5.19
CA MET A 151 19.71 -3.58 -4.17
C MET A 151 20.19 -4.20 -2.86
N TYR A 152 20.98 -3.44 -2.11
CA TYR A 152 21.55 -3.86 -0.83
C TYR A 152 21.19 -2.87 0.26
N ILE A 153 20.87 -3.39 1.45
CA ILE A 153 20.53 -2.62 2.63
C ILE A 153 21.27 -3.17 3.86
N LYS A 154 21.50 -2.32 4.86
CA LYS A 154 22.04 -2.75 6.16
C LYS A 154 21.07 -3.75 6.81
N SER A 155 21.57 -4.88 7.28
CA SER A 155 20.76 -5.96 7.84
C SER A 155 19.92 -5.55 9.05
N SER A 156 20.37 -4.55 9.81
CA SER A 156 19.69 -4.05 11.00
C SER A 156 18.58 -3.05 10.70
N ILE A 157 18.42 -2.61 9.44
CA ILE A 157 17.46 -1.56 9.06
C ILE A 157 16.32 -2.18 8.26
N ARG A 158 15.08 -1.84 8.63
CA ARG A 158 13.90 -2.15 7.84
C ARG A 158 13.86 -1.23 6.61
N PRO A 159 13.63 -1.77 5.39
CA PRO A 159 13.45 -0.94 4.20
C PRO A 159 12.33 0.10 4.39
N SER A 160 12.46 1.24 3.73
CA SER A 160 11.40 2.26 3.69
C SER A 160 10.16 1.75 2.95
N ASP A 161 8.98 2.25 3.33
CA ASP A 161 7.72 1.92 2.66
C ASP A 161 7.73 2.29 1.18
N ARG A 162 8.49 3.32 0.80
CA ARG A 162 8.71 3.70 -0.61
C ARG A 162 9.44 2.60 -1.38
N ALA A 163 10.42 1.95 -0.76
CA ALA A 163 11.17 0.89 -1.41
C ALA A 163 10.41 -0.45 -1.44
N THR A 164 9.64 -0.75 -0.39
CA THR A 164 8.85 -1.99 -0.27
C THR A 164 7.42 -1.91 -0.80
N GLY A 165 6.93 -0.71 -1.17
CA GLY A 165 5.56 -0.49 -1.65
C GLY A 165 4.48 -0.42 -0.56
N GLY A 166 4.87 -0.44 0.72
CA GLY A 166 3.94 -0.42 1.86
C GLY A 166 3.29 -1.77 2.16
N SER A 167 2.15 -1.76 2.86
CA SER A 167 1.47 -2.98 3.35
C SER A 167 0.73 -3.78 2.28
N TRP A 168 0.66 -3.26 1.05
CA TRP A 168 -0.04 -3.87 -0.09
C TRP A 168 0.84 -4.81 -0.91
N TYR A 169 2.13 -4.94 -0.56
CA TYR A 169 3.08 -5.73 -1.32
C TYR A 169 3.63 -6.89 -0.50
N THR A 170 3.67 -8.06 -1.11
CA THR A 170 4.26 -9.28 -0.57
C THR A 170 5.36 -9.76 -1.51
N ASP A 171 6.60 -9.88 -1.03
CA ASP A 171 7.80 -10.27 -1.82
C ASP A 171 8.03 -9.44 -3.11
N GLY A 172 7.61 -8.18 -3.10
CA GLY A 172 7.80 -7.24 -4.22
C GLY A 172 6.71 -7.30 -5.30
N GLU A 173 5.65 -8.09 -5.08
CA GLU A 173 4.45 -8.12 -5.91
C GLU A 173 3.26 -7.55 -5.12
N MET A 174 2.34 -6.88 -5.82
CA MET A 174 1.13 -6.33 -5.21
C MET A 174 0.16 -7.46 -4.92
N ASP A 175 -0.33 -7.52 -3.68
CA ASP A 175 -1.25 -8.57 -3.24
C ASP A 175 -2.70 -8.19 -3.58
N GLU A 176 -3.04 -8.30 -4.87
CA GLU A 176 -4.38 -7.93 -5.38
C GLU A 176 -5.51 -8.77 -4.74
N GLU A 177 -5.23 -10.02 -4.41
CA GLU A 177 -6.19 -10.92 -3.75
C GLU A 177 -6.48 -10.44 -2.33
N PHE A 178 -5.44 -10.07 -1.57
CA PHE A 178 -5.58 -9.51 -0.24
C PHE A 178 -6.33 -8.17 -0.26
N ILE A 179 -5.97 -7.26 -1.19
CA ILE A 179 -6.65 -5.97 -1.35
C ILE A 179 -8.15 -6.19 -1.61
N SER A 180 -8.48 -7.06 -2.57
CA SER A 180 -9.86 -7.36 -2.95
C SER A 180 -10.65 -7.98 -1.79
N MET A 181 -10.04 -8.93 -1.07
CA MET A 181 -10.66 -9.55 0.11
C MET A 181 -10.94 -8.50 1.20
N LEU A 182 -9.99 -7.61 1.47
CA LEU A 182 -10.14 -6.58 2.50
C LEU A 182 -11.20 -5.56 2.12
N MET A 183 -11.24 -5.14 0.84
CA MET A 183 -12.31 -4.29 0.30
C MET A 183 -13.68 -4.93 0.47
N ASP A 184 -13.82 -6.23 0.23
CA ASP A 184 -15.09 -6.93 0.41
C ASP A 184 -15.48 -7.07 1.88
N VAL A 185 -14.53 -7.32 2.78
CA VAL A 185 -14.78 -7.35 4.22
C VAL A 185 -15.25 -5.99 4.72
N LEU A 186 -14.58 -4.89 4.31
CA LEU A 186 -14.98 -3.52 4.63
C LEU A 186 -16.36 -3.20 4.08
N TYR A 187 -16.60 -3.49 2.79
CA TYR A 187 -17.88 -3.26 2.13
C TYR A 187 -19.01 -4.03 2.81
N ASN A 188 -18.81 -5.30 3.16
CA ASN A 188 -19.80 -6.13 3.83
C ASN A 188 -20.16 -5.58 5.22
N TYR A 189 -19.16 -5.12 5.96
CA TYR A 189 -19.38 -4.49 7.27
C TYR A 189 -20.18 -3.18 7.15
N ILE A 190 -19.82 -2.32 6.19
CA ILE A 190 -20.53 -1.05 5.93
C ILE A 190 -21.96 -1.34 5.47
N SER A 191 -22.14 -2.25 4.51
CA SER A 191 -23.44 -2.64 3.95
C SER A 191 -24.39 -3.21 5.01
N ALA A 192 -23.87 -4.04 5.92
CA ALA A 192 -24.65 -4.58 7.03
C ALA A 192 -25.21 -3.51 7.97
N LYS A 193 -24.51 -2.38 8.14
CA LYS A 193 -24.94 -1.24 8.97
C LYS A 193 -25.73 -0.18 8.19
N SER A 194 -25.73 -0.23 6.87
CA SER A 194 -26.32 0.82 6.02
C SER A 194 -27.81 0.66 5.75
N PHE A 195 -28.34 -0.56 5.90
CA PHE A 195 -29.73 -0.88 5.57
C PHE A 195 -30.46 -1.55 6.72
N TYR A 196 -31.73 -1.16 6.90
CA TYR A 196 -32.66 -1.90 7.75
C TYR A 196 -33.13 -3.15 7.00
N ARG A 197 -32.88 -4.33 7.57
CA ARG A 197 -33.32 -5.61 7.00
C ARG A 197 -34.73 -5.93 7.48
N SER A 198 -35.73 -5.72 6.63
CA SER A 198 -37.12 -6.03 6.97
C SER A 198 -37.35 -7.54 7.08
N SER A 199 -37.91 -7.98 8.21
CA SER A 199 -38.36 -9.36 8.42
C SER A 199 -39.71 -9.66 7.74
N SER A 200 -40.47 -8.63 7.35
CA SER A 200 -41.82 -8.78 6.79
C SER A 200 -41.83 -9.32 5.36
N SER A 201 -40.69 -9.27 4.67
CA SER A 201 -40.46 -9.80 3.32
C SER A 201 -40.25 -11.32 3.28
N GLY A 202 -40.32 -11.98 4.43
CA GLY A 202 -40.24 -13.45 4.54
C GLY A 202 -41.43 -14.13 3.85
N VAL A 203 -41.13 -15.03 2.93
CA VAL A 203 -42.12 -15.84 2.20
C VAL A 203 -43.04 -16.58 3.19
N ARG A 204 -44.35 -16.26 3.19
CA ARG A 204 -45.36 -17.25 3.58
C ARG A 204 -45.29 -18.34 2.51
N LYS A 205 -44.64 -19.48 2.80
CA LYS A 205 -44.75 -20.65 1.93
C LYS A 205 -46.21 -21.08 1.94
N GLU A 206 -46.97 -20.77 0.90
CA GLU A 206 -48.28 -21.41 0.74
C GLU A 206 -48.03 -22.92 0.64
N PRO A 207 -48.65 -23.74 1.51
CA PRO A 207 -48.47 -25.17 1.43
C PRO A 207 -48.98 -25.63 0.07
N LYS A 208 -48.12 -26.32 -0.70
CA LYS A 208 -48.53 -27.00 -1.94
C LYS A 208 -49.58 -28.06 -1.58
N LYS A 209 -50.86 -27.70 -1.57
CA LYS A 209 -51.96 -28.65 -1.46
C LYS A 209 -52.05 -29.41 -2.78
N THR A 210 -51.40 -30.56 -2.86
CA THR A 210 -51.64 -31.54 -3.92
C THR A 210 -53.06 -32.10 -3.76
N LYS A 211 -54.05 -31.45 -4.38
CA LYS A 211 -55.36 -32.06 -4.63
C LYS A 211 -55.23 -32.98 -5.84
N ARG A 212 -55.67 -34.24 -5.71
CA ARG A 212 -55.91 -35.13 -6.85
C ARG A 212 -57.10 -34.57 -7.62
N VAL A 213 -56.83 -33.90 -8.73
CA VAL A 213 -57.85 -33.36 -9.66
C VAL A 213 -58.21 -34.42 -10.70
N SER A 214 -59.47 -34.45 -11.10
CA SER A 214 -59.97 -35.33 -12.15
C SER A 214 -59.41 -34.96 -13.53
N ALA A 215 -59.48 -35.87 -14.51
CA ALA A 215 -58.92 -35.65 -15.84
C ALA A 215 -59.54 -34.46 -16.60
N GLU A 216 -60.80 -34.12 -16.33
CA GLU A 216 -61.48 -32.95 -16.90
C GLU A 216 -61.04 -31.64 -16.22
N GLU A 217 -60.87 -31.63 -14.90
CA GLU A 217 -60.28 -30.48 -14.19
C GLU A 217 -58.82 -30.23 -14.61
N ALA A 218 -58.04 -31.29 -14.86
CA ALA A 218 -56.67 -31.17 -15.33
C ALA A 218 -56.57 -30.52 -16.73
N LYS A 219 -57.58 -30.74 -17.59
CA LYS A 219 -57.66 -30.13 -18.93
C LYS A 219 -58.04 -28.65 -18.84
N ALA A 220 -59.01 -28.30 -17.98
CA ALA A 220 -59.40 -26.91 -17.72
C ALA A 220 -58.29 -26.08 -17.05
N LEU A 221 -57.51 -26.68 -16.14
CA LEU A 221 -56.32 -26.06 -15.53
C LEU A 221 -55.18 -25.83 -16.54
N ARG A 222 -55.05 -26.71 -17.55
CA ARG A 222 -54.08 -26.55 -18.64
C ARG A 222 -54.41 -25.38 -19.55
N ASP A 223 -55.67 -25.23 -19.97
CA ASP A 223 -56.09 -24.07 -20.77
C ASP A 223 -55.92 -22.75 -20.02
N LYS A 224 -56.20 -22.74 -18.71
CA LYS A 224 -55.97 -21.57 -17.86
C LYS A 224 -54.49 -21.25 -17.68
N SER A 225 -53.61 -22.26 -17.75
CA SER A 225 -52.15 -22.07 -17.66
C SER A 225 -51.53 -21.48 -18.92
N LEU A 226 -52.14 -21.67 -20.09
CA LEU A 226 -51.72 -21.05 -21.36
C LEU A 226 -52.04 -19.55 -21.42
N SER A 227 -52.96 -19.07 -20.56
CA SER A 227 -53.29 -17.64 -20.43
C SER A 227 -52.46 -16.91 -19.37
N LYS A 228 -51.59 -17.62 -18.64
CA LYS A 228 -50.77 -17.05 -17.57
C LYS A 228 -49.45 -16.55 -18.16
N PRO A 229 -49.03 -15.30 -17.91
CA PRO A 229 -47.71 -14.83 -18.37
C PRO A 229 -46.61 -15.78 -17.85
N PRO A 230 -45.55 -16.00 -18.64
CA PRO A 230 -44.45 -16.89 -18.24
C PRO A 230 -43.96 -16.51 -16.85
N ALA A 231 -43.70 -17.52 -16.02
CA ALA A 231 -43.15 -17.31 -14.70
C ALA A 231 -41.84 -16.55 -14.83
N GLU A 232 -41.68 -15.45 -14.09
CA GLU A 232 -40.44 -14.69 -14.06
C GLU A 232 -39.26 -15.61 -13.69
N PRO A 233 -38.07 -15.40 -14.27
CA PRO A 233 -36.90 -16.20 -13.95
C PRO A 233 -36.63 -16.18 -12.43
N GLU A 234 -36.23 -17.32 -11.88
CA GLU A 234 -35.99 -17.48 -10.43
C GLU A 234 -35.01 -16.42 -9.88
N SER A 235 -34.01 -16.01 -10.68
CA SER A 235 -33.05 -14.93 -10.37
C SER A 235 -33.73 -13.59 -10.13
N PHE A 236 -34.66 -13.18 -11.00
CA PHE A 236 -35.41 -11.94 -10.86
C PHE A 236 -36.29 -11.95 -9.61
N SER A 237 -36.95 -13.08 -9.34
CA SER A 237 -37.78 -13.24 -8.14
C SER A 237 -36.96 -13.17 -6.85
N ALA A 238 -35.72 -13.66 -6.87
CA ALA A 238 -34.80 -13.63 -5.73
C ALA A 238 -34.21 -12.21 -5.54
N ALA A 239 -33.81 -11.54 -6.62
CA ALA A 239 -33.35 -10.16 -6.61
C ALA A 239 -34.42 -9.20 -6.07
N ARG A 240 -35.67 -9.35 -6.51
CA ARG A 240 -36.81 -8.58 -6.00
C ARG A 240 -37.02 -8.78 -4.50
N ARG A 241 -36.84 -10.01 -4.01
CA ARG A 241 -36.99 -10.34 -2.59
C ARG A 241 -35.90 -9.67 -1.75
N GLU A 242 -34.64 -9.75 -2.15
CA GLU A 242 -33.54 -9.11 -1.40
C GLU A 242 -33.62 -7.58 -1.49
N TYR A 243 -33.95 -7.02 -2.66
CA TYR A 243 -34.17 -5.59 -2.83
C TYR A 243 -35.24 -5.05 -1.88
N ASN A 244 -36.39 -5.73 -1.78
CA ASN A 244 -37.48 -5.34 -0.88
C ASN A 244 -37.14 -5.55 0.61
N ARG A 245 -36.17 -6.44 0.91
CA ARG A 245 -35.69 -6.67 2.27
C ARG A 245 -34.77 -5.55 2.75
N LEU A 246 -34.00 -4.95 1.85
CA LEU A 246 -33.05 -3.87 2.16
C LEU A 246 -33.75 -2.51 2.08
N LEU A 247 -34.17 -2.00 3.23
CA LEU A 247 -34.78 -0.68 3.37
C LEU A 247 -33.75 0.37 3.82
N PRO A 248 -33.85 1.63 3.36
CA PRO A 248 -33.03 2.71 3.89
C PRO A 248 -33.27 2.93 5.39
N MET A 249 -32.23 3.40 6.07
CA MET A 249 -32.33 3.81 7.48
C MET A 249 -33.19 5.08 7.63
N PRO A 250 -33.82 5.30 8.81
CA PRO A 250 -34.67 6.47 9.03
C PRO A 250 -33.89 7.79 8.93
N PRO A 251 -34.58 8.90 8.60
CA PRO A 251 -33.97 10.23 8.61
C PRO A 251 -33.35 10.56 9.97
N GLY A 252 -32.10 11.02 9.97
CA GLY A 252 -31.37 11.36 11.20
C GLY A 252 -30.66 10.19 11.89
N TYR A 253 -30.58 9.01 11.25
CA TYR A 253 -29.70 7.94 11.74
C TYR A 253 -28.22 8.36 11.70
N GLN A 254 -27.52 8.24 12.83
CA GLN A 254 -26.15 8.72 13.01
C GLN A 254 -25.11 7.61 13.18
N ASN A 255 -25.53 6.35 13.36
CA ASN A 255 -24.63 5.26 13.75
C ASN A 255 -23.97 4.57 12.54
N TYR A 256 -23.65 5.33 11.50
CA TYR A 256 -22.87 4.85 10.37
C TYR A 256 -21.40 4.63 10.79
N PRO A 257 -20.71 3.63 10.23
CA PRO A 257 -19.31 3.36 10.57
C PRO A 257 -18.38 4.50 10.17
N THR A 258 -17.54 4.95 11.10
CA THR A 258 -16.48 5.94 10.86
C THR A 258 -15.14 5.25 10.54
N LEU A 259 -14.16 6.00 10.02
CA LEU A 259 -12.82 5.48 9.72
C LEU A 259 -12.18 4.81 10.95
N SER A 260 -12.30 5.45 12.13
CA SER A 260 -11.79 4.92 13.40
C SER A 260 -12.42 3.58 13.76
N GLN A 261 -13.75 3.44 13.57
CA GLN A 261 -14.45 2.18 13.85
C GLN A 261 -14.09 1.08 12.85
N LEU A 262 -13.89 1.45 11.58
CA LEU A 262 -13.47 0.50 10.54
C LEU A 262 -12.04 0.00 10.78
N THR A 263 -11.14 0.89 11.21
CA THR A 263 -9.76 0.53 11.58
C THR A 263 -9.76 -0.46 12.75
N LEU A 264 -10.49 -0.16 13.82
CA LEU A 264 -10.64 -1.07 14.96
C LEU A 264 -11.30 -2.40 14.56
N PHE A 265 -12.24 -2.39 13.61
CA PHE A 265 -12.86 -3.62 13.13
C PHE A 265 -11.86 -4.52 12.40
N ILE A 266 -11.01 -3.95 11.55
CA ILE A 266 -9.96 -4.70 10.84
C ILE A 266 -8.90 -5.23 11.82
N GLU A 267 -8.45 -4.42 12.79
CA GLU A 267 -7.49 -4.85 13.81
C GLU A 267 -7.99 -6.01 14.67
N ASN A 268 -9.29 -6.04 14.99
CA ASN A 268 -9.91 -7.12 15.75
C ASN A 268 -10.31 -8.34 14.90
N SER A 269 -10.17 -8.23 13.58
CA SER A 269 -10.54 -9.30 12.65
C SER A 269 -9.35 -10.25 12.44
N PRO A 270 -9.56 -11.58 12.40
CA PRO A 270 -8.50 -12.54 12.11
C PRO A 270 -8.06 -12.54 10.62
N VAL A 271 -8.58 -11.60 9.82
CA VAL A 271 -8.36 -11.54 8.37
C VAL A 271 -6.96 -11.03 8.02
N THR A 272 -6.40 -10.13 8.83
CA THR A 272 -5.11 -9.47 8.52
C THR A 272 -4.03 -9.92 9.49
N SER A 273 -2.91 -10.45 8.97
CA SER A 273 -1.71 -10.74 9.75
C SER A 273 -0.84 -9.50 9.99
N VAL A 274 -1.07 -8.44 9.21
CA VAL A 274 -0.35 -7.16 9.26
C VAL A 274 -1.27 -6.08 9.83
N THR A 275 -0.74 -5.25 10.73
CA THR A 275 -1.44 -4.07 11.25
C THR A 275 -1.47 -2.98 10.18
N LEU A 276 -2.66 -2.59 9.75
CA LEU A 276 -2.86 -1.57 8.71
C LEU A 276 -3.15 -0.21 9.34
N PRO A 277 -2.36 0.85 9.07
CA PRO A 277 -2.65 2.20 9.52
C PRO A 277 -3.94 2.76 8.90
N ALA A 278 -4.57 3.72 9.59
CA ALA A 278 -5.83 4.34 9.16
C ALA A 278 -5.76 4.99 7.76
N ASN A 279 -4.59 5.48 7.34
CA ASN A 279 -4.39 6.05 5.99
C ASN A 279 -4.57 4.99 4.88
N GLU A 280 -4.08 3.77 5.10
CA GLU A 280 -4.23 2.68 4.13
C GLU A 280 -5.70 2.26 4.01
N ILE A 281 -6.43 2.20 5.13
CA ILE A 281 -7.86 1.91 5.12
C ILE A 281 -8.63 3.03 4.41
N GLN A 282 -8.25 4.29 4.61
CA GLN A 282 -8.87 5.41 3.89
C GLN A 282 -8.70 5.26 2.37
N GLN A 283 -7.53 4.86 1.87
CA GLN A 283 -7.31 4.62 0.45
C GLN A 283 -8.25 3.53 -0.11
N LEU A 284 -8.46 2.44 0.64
CA LEU A 284 -9.43 1.40 0.23
C LEU A 284 -10.87 1.92 0.20
N LEU A 285 -11.25 2.76 1.17
CA LEU A 285 -12.56 3.39 1.19
C LEU A 285 -12.74 4.34 0.01
N ASP A 286 -11.70 5.07 -0.38
CA ASP A 286 -11.71 5.93 -1.56
C ASP A 286 -11.94 5.12 -2.83
N ILE A 287 -11.27 3.98 -3.00
CA ILE A 287 -11.51 3.06 -4.13
C ILE A 287 -12.98 2.60 -4.14
N LEU A 288 -13.53 2.17 -3.00
CA LEU A 288 -14.94 1.76 -2.90
C LEU A 288 -15.92 2.91 -3.20
N MET A 289 -15.54 4.16 -2.95
CA MET A 289 -16.32 5.35 -3.33
C MET A 289 -16.25 5.58 -4.85
N PHE A 290 -15.08 5.42 -5.46
CA PHE A 290 -14.92 5.53 -6.92
C PHE A 290 -15.69 4.43 -7.67
N ASP A 291 -15.75 3.23 -7.09
CA ASP A 291 -16.58 2.13 -7.60
C ASP A 291 -18.09 2.35 -7.39
N ASN A 292 -18.48 3.47 -6.76
CA ASN A 292 -19.86 3.81 -6.39
C ASN A 292 -20.54 2.73 -5.53
N ARG A 293 -19.75 1.97 -4.76
CA ARG A 293 -20.25 0.95 -3.82
C ARG A 293 -20.61 1.58 -2.47
N ILE A 294 -19.88 2.62 -2.06
CA ILE A 294 -20.13 3.36 -0.81
C ILE A 294 -20.15 4.87 -1.06
N GLU A 295 -20.74 5.61 -0.14
CA GLU A 295 -20.84 7.06 -0.15
C GLU A 295 -20.54 7.63 1.25
N GLN A 296 -19.95 8.82 1.28
CA GLN A 296 -19.67 9.54 2.51
C GLN A 296 -20.94 10.23 3.02
N VAL A 297 -21.18 10.17 4.32
CA VAL A 297 -22.27 10.88 5.00
C VAL A 297 -21.77 11.64 6.21
N ILE A 298 -22.40 12.77 6.46
CA ILE A 298 -22.17 13.55 7.66
C ILE A 298 -22.97 12.90 8.78
N ALA A 299 -22.28 12.13 9.63
CA ALA A 299 -22.90 11.48 10.77
C ALA A 299 -22.07 11.64 12.06
N GLY A 300 -22.73 12.06 13.13
CA GLY A 300 -22.16 12.19 14.47
C GLY A 300 -21.19 13.36 14.68
N PRO A 301 -20.49 13.40 15.83
CA PRO A 301 -19.58 14.49 16.22
C PRO A 301 -18.25 14.51 15.44
N GLU A 302 -17.81 13.38 14.87
CA GLU A 302 -16.61 13.30 14.00
C GLU A 302 -16.89 13.73 12.54
N GLY A 303 -18.16 13.97 12.18
CA GLY A 303 -18.56 14.60 10.92
C GLY A 303 -18.44 13.75 9.66
N VAL A 304 -17.70 12.63 9.68
CA VAL A 304 -17.51 11.75 8.51
C VAL A 304 -17.79 10.30 8.86
N ALA A 305 -18.74 9.70 8.16
CA ALA A 305 -19.03 8.27 8.20
C ALA A 305 -19.33 7.74 6.79
N TYR A 306 -19.40 6.42 6.67
CA TYR A 306 -19.57 5.74 5.39
C TYR A 306 -20.86 4.93 5.37
N LYS A 307 -21.62 5.02 4.28
CA LYS A 307 -22.77 4.14 4.02
C LYS A 307 -22.68 3.49 2.65
N ALA A 308 -23.22 2.29 2.52
CA ALA A 308 -23.27 1.57 1.25
C ALA A 308 -24.37 2.15 0.35
N VAL A 309 -24.08 2.24 -0.95
CA VAL A 309 -25.06 2.64 -1.96
C VAL A 309 -26.02 1.48 -2.19
N ARG A 310 -27.32 1.76 -2.27
CA ARG A 310 -28.33 0.73 -2.51
C ARG A 310 -28.27 0.29 -3.97
N LYS A 311 -27.92 -0.97 -4.21
CA LYS A 311 -27.92 -1.56 -5.56
C LYS A 311 -29.31 -1.48 -6.19
N SER A 312 -29.33 -1.23 -7.49
CA SER A 312 -30.56 -1.31 -8.27
C SER A 312 -31.06 -2.76 -8.35
N LEU A 313 -32.35 -2.95 -8.66
CA LEU A 313 -32.92 -4.28 -8.84
C LEU A 313 -32.16 -5.07 -9.92
N LYS A 314 -31.76 -4.38 -10.99
CA LYS A 314 -31.05 -4.93 -12.15
C LYS A 314 -29.64 -5.39 -11.79
N GLU A 315 -28.90 -4.58 -11.03
CA GLU A 315 -27.58 -4.96 -10.50
C GLU A 315 -27.68 -6.22 -9.62
N MET A 316 -28.66 -6.27 -8.72
CA MET A 316 -28.87 -7.45 -7.87
C MET A 316 -29.23 -8.71 -8.67
N GLU A 317 -29.96 -8.56 -9.77
CA GLU A 317 -30.27 -9.66 -10.68
C GLU A 317 -29.03 -10.15 -11.44
N MET A 318 -28.24 -9.25 -12.00
CA MET A 318 -26.98 -9.58 -12.69
C MET A 318 -26.02 -10.31 -11.76
N GLU A 319 -25.86 -9.83 -10.53
CA GLU A 319 -25.03 -10.50 -9.51
C GLU A 319 -25.52 -11.91 -9.19
N MET A 320 -26.83 -12.13 -9.07
CA MET A 320 -27.38 -13.47 -8.83
C MET A 320 -27.21 -14.42 -10.03
N ARG A 321 -27.05 -13.88 -11.23
CA ARG A 321 -26.72 -14.64 -12.43
C ARG A 321 -25.21 -14.90 -12.57
N GLY A 322 -24.39 -14.37 -11.67
CA GLY A 322 -22.93 -14.44 -11.74
C GLY A 322 -22.34 -13.53 -12.82
N GLU A 323 -23.11 -12.56 -13.31
CA GLU A 323 -22.67 -11.61 -14.33
C GLU A 323 -21.91 -10.47 -13.63
N SER A 324 -20.58 -10.49 -13.76
CA SER A 324 -19.69 -9.42 -13.31
C SER A 324 -19.75 -8.25 -14.30
N GLY A 325 -20.30 -7.12 -13.88
CA GLY A 325 -20.45 -5.94 -14.72
C GLY A 325 -20.85 -4.71 -13.90
N GLY A 326 -19.86 -4.10 -13.25
CA GLY A 326 -20.03 -2.84 -12.53
C GLY A 326 -20.39 -1.70 -13.48
N GLY A 327 -21.49 -1.03 -13.18
CA GLY A 327 -21.99 0.11 -13.94
C GLY A 327 -23.36 -0.20 -14.53
N GLY A 328 -24.39 0.53 -14.06
CA GLY A 328 -25.74 0.36 -14.55
C GLY A 328 -25.76 0.40 -16.08
N SER A 329 -26.11 -0.73 -16.71
CA SER A 329 -26.23 -0.77 -18.17
C SER A 329 -27.38 0.15 -18.57
N ASN A 330 -27.04 1.22 -19.28
CA ASN A 330 -28.03 2.00 -19.98
C ASN A 330 -28.39 1.27 -21.29
N GLY A 331 -29.55 1.59 -21.88
CA GLY A 331 -30.01 0.90 -23.09
C GLY A 331 -29.02 0.99 -24.27
N LEU A 332 -28.12 1.98 -24.26
CA LEU A 332 -27.06 2.10 -25.27
C LEU A 332 -25.97 1.03 -25.10
N THR A 333 -25.51 0.79 -23.87
CA THR A 333 -24.50 -0.26 -23.58
C THR A 333 -25.03 -1.69 -23.72
N GLU A 334 -26.34 -1.87 -23.79
CA GLU A 334 -26.99 -3.16 -24.03
C GLU A 334 -27.11 -3.50 -25.53
N ALA A 335 -27.08 -2.49 -26.38
CA ALA A 335 -27.09 -2.65 -27.82
C ALA A 335 -25.67 -2.80 -28.37
N PRO A 336 -25.45 -3.64 -29.41
CA PRO A 336 -24.12 -3.85 -29.98
C PRO A 336 -23.52 -2.55 -30.56
N CYS A 337 -24.35 -1.59 -30.96
CA CYS A 337 -23.90 -0.29 -31.44
C CYS A 337 -23.20 0.56 -30.37
N GLY A 338 -23.58 0.46 -29.09
CA GLY A 338 -22.98 1.27 -28.02
C GLY A 338 -21.56 0.85 -27.64
N ARG A 339 -21.11 -0.33 -28.08
CA ARG A 339 -19.73 -0.84 -27.89
C ARG A 339 -19.03 -1.13 -29.21
N CYS A 340 -19.61 -0.70 -30.34
CA CYS A 340 -19.10 -1.04 -31.66
C CYS A 340 -17.78 -0.29 -31.93
N PRO A 341 -16.66 -1.00 -32.22
CA PRO A 341 -15.37 -0.36 -32.47
C PRO A 341 -15.30 0.38 -33.81
N VAL A 342 -16.25 0.09 -34.72
CA VAL A 342 -16.33 0.67 -36.06
C VAL A 342 -17.61 1.50 -36.26
N PHE A 343 -18.18 2.02 -35.16
CA PHE A 343 -19.43 2.78 -35.19
C PHE A 343 -19.37 3.95 -36.18
N ASP A 344 -18.26 4.67 -36.23
CA ASP A 344 -18.06 5.83 -37.11
C ASP A 344 -18.04 5.48 -38.61
N LEU A 345 -17.84 4.21 -38.95
CA LEU A 345 -17.82 3.71 -40.33
C LEU A 345 -19.15 3.08 -40.76
N CYS A 346 -20.12 2.99 -39.85
CA CYS A 346 -21.39 2.33 -40.09
C CYS A 346 -22.35 3.29 -40.81
N GLU A 347 -22.59 3.05 -42.10
CA GLU A 347 -23.48 3.86 -42.93
C GLU A 347 -24.40 2.99 -43.81
N GLU A 348 -25.57 3.51 -44.16
CA GLU A 348 -26.54 2.78 -44.97
C GLU A 348 -26.03 2.65 -46.42
N GLY A 349 -25.84 1.41 -46.89
CA GLY A 349 -25.29 1.11 -48.23
C GLY A 349 -23.75 1.18 -48.32
N GLY A 350 -23.05 1.45 -47.22
CA GLY A 350 -21.59 1.37 -47.13
C GLY A 350 -21.06 -0.05 -46.97
N PRO A 351 -19.71 -0.23 -46.94
CA PRO A 351 -19.09 -1.54 -46.70
C PRO A 351 -19.40 -2.09 -45.29
N VAL A 352 -19.60 -1.20 -44.31
CA VAL A 352 -20.07 -1.52 -42.97
C VAL A 352 -21.39 -0.79 -42.77
N GLY A 353 -22.46 -1.53 -42.49
CA GLY A 353 -23.79 -0.96 -42.31
C GLY A 353 -24.66 -1.84 -41.40
N PRO A 354 -25.80 -1.33 -40.93
CA PRO A 354 -26.68 -2.08 -40.03
C PRO A 354 -27.25 -3.35 -40.67
N SER A 355 -27.40 -3.38 -42.00
CA SER A 355 -27.95 -4.51 -42.77
C SER A 355 -26.99 -5.69 -42.93
N ASN A 356 -25.68 -5.48 -42.80
CA ASN A 356 -24.64 -6.51 -42.92
C ASN A 356 -23.76 -6.62 -41.65
N CYS A 357 -24.29 -6.14 -40.52
CA CYS A 357 -23.55 -6.07 -39.26
C CYS A 357 -23.51 -7.42 -38.54
N GLU A 358 -22.33 -8.03 -38.46
CA GLU A 358 -22.09 -9.30 -37.75
C GLU A 358 -22.45 -9.19 -36.25
N TYR A 359 -22.21 -8.04 -35.61
CA TYR A 359 -22.54 -7.83 -34.20
C TYR A 359 -24.05 -7.86 -33.93
N PHE A 360 -24.88 -7.40 -34.87
CA PHE A 360 -26.33 -7.48 -34.74
C PHE A 360 -26.85 -8.89 -35.00
N GLU A 361 -26.23 -9.62 -35.94
CA GLU A 361 -26.57 -11.02 -36.23
C GLU A 361 -26.31 -11.91 -35.01
N GLU A 362 -25.13 -11.79 -34.39
CA GLU A 362 -24.77 -12.51 -33.16
C GLU A 362 -25.69 -12.12 -31.98
N TRP A 363 -25.92 -10.82 -31.77
CA TRP A 363 -26.74 -10.32 -30.66
C TRP A 363 -28.22 -10.70 -30.78
N LEU A 364 -28.77 -10.73 -31.99
CA LEU A 364 -30.16 -11.16 -32.24
C LEU A 364 -30.31 -12.69 -32.30
N SER A 365 -29.19 -13.45 -32.37
CA SER A 365 -29.19 -14.91 -32.52
C SER A 365 -30.06 -15.38 -33.71
N LEU A 366 -29.98 -14.65 -34.83
CA LEU A 366 -30.70 -14.96 -36.08
C LEU A 366 -30.02 -16.07 -36.88
#